data_AF-A0A5K0X3T5-F1
#
_entry.id   AF-A0A5K0X3T5-F1
#
_cell.length_a   1.000
_cell.length_b   1.000
_cell.length_c   1.000
_cell.angle_alpha   90.00
_cell.angle_beta   90.00
_cell.angle_gamma   90.00
#
_symmetry.space_group_name_H-M   'P 1'
#
loop_
_entity.id
_entity.type
_entity.pdbx_description
1 polymer ?
#
loop_
_entity_poly.entity_id
_entity_poly.type
_entity_poly.pdbx_seq_one_letter_code
_entity_poly.pdbx_strand_id
1 'polypeptide(L)'
;NVLTRPEMQVGNPSTERFYDSKGMVEFAWGHDIISDDLLLLFSGVCNYGFPNNSDPRCTAGASLFFQSYAGLDIYDVYAPKCLLPKSSSPSPLW
;
A
#
# COMPACT_ATOMS: atom_id res chain seq x y z
N ASN A 1 11.61 -18.91 -38.06
CA ASN A 1 11.86 -17.95 -36.97
C ASN A 1 10.91 -18.23 -35.82
N VAL A 2 11.33 -19.11 -34.91
CA VAL A 2 10.62 -19.30 -33.64
C VAL A 2 11.09 -18.16 -32.74
N LEU A 3 10.22 -17.19 -32.47
CA LEU A 3 10.44 -16.21 -31.42
C LEU A 3 10.36 -16.96 -30.08
N THR A 4 11.49 -17.31 -29.50
CA THR A 4 11.55 -17.72 -28.09
C THR A 4 11.14 -16.52 -27.25
N ARG A 5 9.94 -16.53 -26.66
CA ARG A 5 9.54 -15.48 -25.72
C ARG A 5 10.46 -15.56 -24.50
N PRO A 6 11.16 -14.48 -24.14
CA PRO A 6 11.90 -14.43 -22.89
C PRO A 6 10.94 -14.58 -21.70
N GLU A 7 11.37 -15.30 -20.66
CA GLU A 7 10.68 -15.32 -19.37
C GLU A 7 10.72 -13.91 -18.75
N MET A 8 9.59 -13.45 -18.21
CA MET A 8 9.49 -12.16 -17.55
C MET A 8 9.50 -12.35 -16.02
N GLN A 9 10.39 -11.63 -15.35
CA GLN A 9 10.47 -11.57 -13.89
C GLN A 9 10.04 -10.17 -13.43
N VAL A 10 9.19 -10.11 -12.41
CA VAL A 10 8.71 -8.85 -11.84
C VAL A 10 8.81 -8.94 -10.32
N GLY A 11 9.59 -8.04 -9.72
CA GLY A 11 9.78 -7.96 -8.26
C GLY A 11 8.80 -6.98 -7.63
N ASN A 12 8.10 -7.43 -6.58
CA ASN A 12 7.10 -6.64 -5.84
C ASN A 12 6.17 -5.80 -6.73
N PRO A 13 5.55 -6.41 -7.77
CA PRO A 13 4.74 -5.67 -8.73
C PRO A 13 3.45 -5.14 -8.10
N SER A 14 2.95 -4.04 -8.63
CA SER A 14 1.50 -3.82 -8.69
C SER A 14 0.96 -4.61 -9.88
N THR A 15 -0.07 -5.41 -9.66
CA THR A 15 -0.63 -6.34 -10.64
C THR A 15 -2.10 -6.07 -10.91
N GLU A 16 -2.91 -6.10 -9.85
CA GLU A 16 -4.34 -5.89 -9.91
C GLU A 16 -4.74 -5.12 -8.65
N ARG A 17 -5.40 -3.97 -8.85
CA ARG A 17 -5.63 -2.98 -7.81
C ARG A 17 -6.35 -3.55 -6.59
N PHE A 18 -7.38 -4.38 -6.78
CA PHE A 18 -8.15 -4.92 -5.66
C PHE A 18 -7.30 -5.85 -4.80
N TYR A 19 -6.58 -6.80 -5.42
CA TYR A 19 -5.73 -7.74 -4.67
C TYR A 19 -4.49 -7.06 -4.07
N ASP A 20 -3.89 -6.11 -4.79
CA ASP A 20 -2.77 -5.32 -4.27
C ASP A 20 -3.20 -4.51 -3.03
N SER A 21 -4.35 -3.82 -3.10
CA SER A 21 -4.86 -2.99 -1.98
C SER A 21 -5.29 -3.85 -0.80
N LYS A 22 -5.96 -4.98 -1.06
CA LYS A 22 -6.32 -5.94 -0.01
C LYS A 22 -5.07 -6.48 0.69
N GLY A 23 -4.06 -6.89 -0.09
CA GLY A 23 -2.79 -7.38 0.44
C GLY A 23 -2.07 -6.33 1.28
N MET A 24 -2.08 -5.06 0.86
CA MET A 24 -1.50 -3.96 1.65
C MET A 24 -2.21 -3.77 3.00
N VAL A 25 -3.55 -3.77 3.02
CA VAL A 25 -4.33 -3.61 4.26
C VAL A 25 -4.09 -4.78 5.22
N GLU A 26 -4.16 -6.01 4.72
CA GLU A 26 -3.97 -7.22 5.53
C GLU A 26 -2.52 -7.36 6.01
N PHE A 27 -1.53 -6.97 5.18
CA PHE A 27 -0.13 -6.89 5.59
C PHE A 27 0.07 -5.90 6.73
N ALA A 28 -0.45 -4.68 6.58
CA ALA A 28 -0.32 -3.63 7.60
C ALA A 28 -0.93 -4.07 8.94
N TRP A 29 -2.10 -4.71 8.91
CA TRP A 29 -2.73 -5.23 10.11
C TRP A 29 -1.93 -6.39 10.72
N GLY A 30 -1.47 -7.34 9.91
CA GLY A 30 -0.65 -8.47 10.38
C GLY A 30 0.72 -8.07 10.92
N HIS A 31 1.15 -6.82 10.70
CA HIS A 31 2.40 -6.24 11.20
C HIS A 31 2.18 -5.15 12.25
N ASP A 32 0.96 -5.03 12.80
CA ASP A 32 0.59 -4.07 13.86
C ASP A 32 0.80 -2.59 13.47
N ILE A 33 0.68 -2.28 12.17
CA ILE A 33 0.82 -0.91 11.65
C ILE A 33 -0.53 -0.17 11.71
N ILE A 34 -1.64 -0.88 11.54
CA ILE A 34 -3.00 -0.32 11.57
C ILE A 34 -3.86 -1.01 12.63
N SER A 35 -4.88 -0.30 13.12
CA SER A 35 -5.82 -0.83 14.11
C SER A 35 -6.86 -1.77 13.50
N ASP A 36 -7.50 -2.57 14.37
CA ASP A 36 -8.65 -3.43 14.01
C ASP A 36 -9.80 -2.64 13.39
N ASP A 37 -10.10 -1.44 13.91
CA ASP A 37 -11.14 -0.57 13.35
C ASP A 37 -10.85 -0.21 11.89
N LEU A 38 -9.58 0.01 11.55
CA LEU A 38 -9.17 0.35 10.20
C LEU A 38 -9.25 -0.88 9.28
N LEU A 39 -8.84 -2.06 9.76
CA LEU A 39 -9.07 -3.32 9.03
C LEU A 39 -10.56 -3.52 8.74
N LEU A 40 -11.43 -3.39 9.74
CA LEU A 40 -12.88 -3.59 9.61
C LEU A 40 -13.51 -2.59 8.64
N LEU A 41 -13.07 -1.33 8.68
CA LEU A 41 -13.50 -0.31 7.72
C LEU A 41 -13.16 -0.75 6.29
N PHE A 42 -11.94 -1.23 6.05
CA PHE A 42 -11.50 -1.64 4.72
C PHE A 42 -12.11 -2.94 4.24
N SER A 43 -12.20 -3.96 5.09
CA SER A 43 -12.79 -5.25 4.73
C SER A 43 -14.32 -5.20 4.58
N GLY A 44 -14.97 -4.25 5.25
CA GLY A 44 -16.42 -4.09 5.24
C GLY A 44 -16.91 -2.98 4.31
N VAL A 45 -16.75 -1.72 4.73
CA VAL A 45 -17.34 -0.55 4.05
C VAL A 45 -16.64 -0.28 2.72
N CYS A 46 -15.31 -0.34 2.72
CA CYS A 46 -14.54 0.10 1.56
C CYS A 46 -14.29 -1.00 0.53
N ASN A 47 -14.53 -2.26 0.89
CA ASN A 47 -14.18 -3.45 0.09
C ASN A 47 -12.76 -3.33 -0.49
N TYR A 48 -11.81 -2.94 0.37
CA TYR A 48 -10.40 -2.70 0.05
C TYR A 48 -10.14 -1.65 -1.05
N GLY A 49 -11.11 -0.80 -1.35
CA GLY A 49 -10.99 0.24 -2.37
C GLY A 49 -10.06 1.39 -1.95
N PHE A 50 -8.95 1.55 -2.67
CA PHE A 50 -8.02 2.67 -2.56
C PHE A 50 -7.79 3.36 -3.93
N PRO A 51 -7.56 4.68 -3.97
CA PRO A 51 -8.13 5.75 -3.14
C PRO A 51 -9.50 6.26 -3.67
N ASN A 52 -10.00 5.68 -4.77
CA ASN A 52 -11.19 6.15 -5.49
C ASN A 52 -12.49 5.46 -5.05
N ASN A 53 -12.72 5.35 -3.74
CA ASN A 53 -14.03 4.94 -3.22
C ASN A 53 -14.90 6.19 -3.05
N SER A 54 -16.16 6.15 -3.49
CA SER A 54 -17.10 7.28 -3.38
C SER A 54 -17.58 7.52 -1.95
N ASP A 55 -17.36 6.58 -1.02
CA ASP A 55 -17.67 6.73 0.39
C ASP A 55 -16.62 7.61 1.10
N PRO A 56 -17.00 8.77 1.67
CA PRO A 56 -16.06 9.66 2.35
C PRO A 56 -15.31 9.01 3.52
N ARG A 57 -15.89 7.98 4.15
CA ARG A 57 -15.23 7.23 5.23
C ARG A 57 -14.01 6.49 4.72
N CYS A 58 -14.05 6.02 3.47
CA CYS A 58 -12.93 5.32 2.84
C CYS A 58 -11.81 6.29 2.47
N THR A 59 -12.13 7.50 2.02
CA THR A 59 -11.13 8.56 1.80
C THR A 59 -10.43 8.96 3.10
N ALA A 60 -11.20 9.11 4.19
CA ALA A 60 -10.64 9.38 5.52
C ALA A 60 -9.80 8.19 6.02
N GLY A 61 -10.31 6.96 5.87
CA GLY A 61 -9.62 5.72 6.21
C GLY A 61 -8.31 5.55 5.44
N ALA A 62 -8.28 5.92 4.15
CA ALA A 62 -7.07 5.91 3.35
C ALA A 62 -6.02 6.89 3.88
N SER A 63 -6.46 8.08 4.30
CA SER A 63 -5.58 9.07 4.90
C SER A 63 -4.98 8.56 6.22
N LEU A 64 -5.80 7.93 7.08
CA LEU A 64 -5.36 7.32 8.33
C LEU A 64 -4.40 6.15 8.09
N PHE A 65 -4.68 5.31 7.10
CA PHE A 65 -3.83 4.19 6.71
C PHE A 65 -2.42 4.66 6.34
N PHE A 66 -2.29 5.67 5.48
CA PHE A 66 -0.97 6.21 5.14
C PHE A 66 -0.32 6.98 6.30
N GLN A 67 -1.12 7.58 7.18
CA GLN A 67 -0.61 8.23 8.39
C GLN A 67 0.00 7.23 9.38
N SER A 68 -0.51 6.00 9.46
CA SER A 68 0.11 4.93 10.26
C SER A 68 1.55 4.63 9.86
N TYR A 69 1.92 4.87 8.60
CA TYR A 69 3.31 4.73 8.12
C TYR A 69 4.18 5.97 8.34
N ALA A 70 3.69 7.05 8.96
CA ALA A 70 4.43 8.31 9.07
C ALA A 70 5.79 8.16 9.78
N GLY A 71 5.93 7.18 10.70
CA GLY A 71 7.19 6.86 11.37
C GLY A 71 8.06 5.79 10.67
N LEU A 72 7.54 5.16 9.62
CA LEU A 72 8.14 3.99 8.99
C LEU A 72 8.60 4.31 7.56
N ASP A 73 9.42 3.41 7.00
CA ASP A 73 9.61 3.28 5.56
C ASP A 73 8.61 2.24 5.03
N ILE A 74 7.70 2.66 4.15
CA ILE A 74 6.67 1.76 3.59
C ILE A 74 7.27 0.69 2.67
N TYR A 75 8.50 0.89 2.18
CA TYR A 75 9.19 -0.09 1.33
C TYR A 75 9.93 -1.16 2.13
N ASP A 76 10.25 -0.87 3.40
CA ASP A 76 10.87 -1.80 4.33
C ASP A 76 10.51 -1.40 5.78
N VAL A 77 9.46 -2.01 6.32
CA VAL A 77 8.87 -1.62 7.61
C VAL A 77 9.74 -1.93 8.82
N TYR A 78 10.83 -2.69 8.64
CA TYR A 78 11.79 -3.01 9.69
C TYR A 78 13.11 -2.25 9.54
N ALA A 79 13.32 -1.57 8.42
CA ALA A 79 14.46 -0.70 8.22
C ALA A 79 14.30 0.64 8.97
N PRO A 80 15.42 1.26 9.38
CA PRO A 80 15.38 2.62 9.92
C PRO A 80 14.98 3.61 8.82
N LYS A 81 14.06 4.53 9.15
CA LYS A 81 13.68 5.63 8.25
C LYS A 81 14.84 6.61 8.04
N CYS A 82 15.10 6.98 6.79
CA CYS A 82 16.08 8.01 6.48
C CYS A 82 15.61 9.40 6.96
N LEU A 83 16.40 10.03 7.83
CA LEU A 83 16.12 11.36 8.39
C LEU A 83 16.81 12.51 7.63
N LEU A 84 17.63 12.17 6.64
CA LEU A 84 18.24 13.18 5.78
C LEU A 84 17.14 13.86 4.94
N PRO A 85 17.30 15.15 4.62
CA PRO A 85 16.40 15.83 3.71
C PRO A 85 16.30 15.01 2.42
N LYS A 86 15.07 14.76 1.96
CA LYS A 86 14.85 14.07 0.70
C LYS A 86 15.50 14.92 -0.40
N SER A 87 16.69 14.53 -0.87
CA SER A 87 17.16 14.96 -2.19
C SER A 87 16.05 14.57 -3.15
N SER A 88 15.69 15.45 -4.10
CA SER A 88 14.52 15.32 -4.98
C SER A 88 14.46 13.94 -5.64
N SER A 89 13.87 12.99 -4.93
CA SER A 89 13.60 11.65 -5.38
C SER A 89 12.18 11.70 -5.89
N PRO A 90 11.90 11.20 -7.11
CA PRO A 90 10.55 11.21 -7.64
C PRO A 90 9.60 10.65 -6.59
N SER A 91 8.50 11.37 -6.36
CA SER A 91 7.41 10.81 -5.56
C SER A 91 7.03 9.46 -6.15
N PRO A 92 6.78 8.46 -5.31
CA PRO A 92 6.18 7.22 -5.79
C PRO A 92 4.96 7.57 -6.63
N LEU A 93 4.86 6.99 -7.83
CA LEU A 93 3.71 7.16 -8.71
C LEU A 93 2.57 6.28 -8.17
N TRP A 94 1.99 6.66 -7.03
CA TRP A 94 0.70 6.16 -6.57
C TRP A 94 -0.22 7.33 -6.21
#